data_AF-A0A955SHY6-F1
#
_entry.id   AF-A0A955SHY6-F1
#
_cell.length_a   1.000
_cell.length_b   1.000
_cell.length_c   1.000
_cell.angle_alpha   90.00
_cell.angle_beta   90.00
_cell.angle_gamma   90.00
#
_symmetry.space_group_name_H-M   'P 1'
#
loop_
_entity.id
_entity.type
_entity.pdbx_description
1 polymer ?
#
loop_
_entity_poly.entity_id
_entity_poly.type
_entity_poly.pdbx_seq_one_letter_code
_entity_poly.pdbx_strand_id
1 'polypeptide(L)'
;MRVRFWGTRGSIAKAGPSTVRYGGNTSCVEVRSAAGTLVVIDCGTGAHGLGQSLVAENTSPINGHLLISHTHWDHIQGIPFFAPLFAPGNEWAIYAPHGLGESIRDTLAGQVQYTYFPMTLEALGARITYYDLVEGIFEVGDISVRTRYLNHPALTLGYRLEADGVSIVYACDHEPFSRQSSTDKIQIGSQDRQHAEFMRQADLVIHDAQYIATEYLEKIGWGHSPAEYAIEICHAAGVKKLALTHHDPMRDDDSLDQIVYAMRAKLKLANQPLQVFAAAEGKTIELISKAHRETVQGGKEFSAFTTITPVLSECSIFLGATDAQTAEVIKGAAAAEQVRLTSATNNPNALQAIETDPPSLVIVDAQSVDNDALDVCRIVKGLDTQENPSIPIVVVAERETTAPDLANFATDWLIRPFSPQYARTRIRAWILRSDCRWIRAQIPDNEEGRLAALTKLKILDTDPEERYDRIARIASDSFEVPIALVSLIDRDRQWFKSCIGLNVNETPRDMAICAHAILEDRLLIVPDTFLDPRFADNPLVTGEPRIRFYAGCPLRLPDGNVIGTLCLIDSRPRQLDGRKINLLRDLGKLVETELLRGPVPD
;
A
#
# COMPACT_ATOMS: atom_id res chain seq x y z
N MET A 1 2.63 1.14 22.46
CA MET A 1 3.15 2.30 21.70
C MET A 1 2.86 3.62 22.39
N ARG A 2 3.83 4.54 22.37
CA ARG A 2 3.72 5.93 22.85
C ARG A 2 3.75 6.89 21.66
N VAL A 3 2.82 7.84 21.62
CA VAL A 3 2.75 8.90 20.59
C VAL A 3 2.90 10.26 21.25
N ARG A 4 3.74 11.14 20.70
CA ARG A 4 3.90 12.51 21.18
C ARG A 4 3.88 13.50 20.02
N PHE A 5 3.14 14.59 20.18
CA PHE A 5 3.05 15.64 19.18
C PHE A 5 4.09 16.73 19.47
N TRP A 6 4.89 17.05 18.46
CA TRP A 6 5.92 18.09 18.50
C TRP A 6 5.58 19.29 17.63
N GLY A 7 4.70 19.10 16.64
CA GLY A 7 4.05 20.17 15.92
C GLY A 7 2.71 19.70 15.35
N THR A 8 1.75 20.62 15.30
CA THR A 8 0.34 20.33 15.03
C THR A 8 -0.33 21.37 14.13
N ARG A 9 0.41 22.35 13.61
CA ARG A 9 -0.09 23.36 12.68
C ARG A 9 0.14 22.93 11.23
N GLY A 10 -0.82 23.28 10.38
CA GLY A 10 -0.70 23.10 8.95
C GLY A 10 -0.11 24.31 8.24
N SER A 11 0.38 24.13 7.02
CA SER A 11 0.84 25.15 6.06
C SER A 11 2.06 25.98 6.48
N ILE A 12 2.05 26.60 7.66
CA ILE A 12 3.15 27.42 8.19
C ILE A 12 3.21 27.36 9.71
N ALA A 13 4.40 27.61 10.26
CA ALA A 13 4.55 27.80 11.70
C ALA A 13 3.86 29.11 12.15
N LYS A 14 3.11 29.04 13.25
CA LYS A 14 2.34 30.13 13.85
C LYS A 14 2.54 30.19 15.36
N ALA A 15 3.73 30.59 15.79
CA ALA A 15 3.96 30.92 17.20
C ALA A 15 3.28 32.26 17.54
N GLY A 16 2.56 32.31 18.68
CA GLY A 16 1.98 33.54 19.18
C GLY A 16 1.13 33.34 20.43
N PRO A 17 0.71 34.43 21.11
CA PRO A 17 -0.10 34.34 22.32
C PRO A 17 -1.44 33.60 22.13
N SER A 18 -1.95 33.55 20.89
CA SER A 18 -3.21 32.91 20.53
C SER A 18 -3.08 31.41 20.20
N THR A 19 -1.88 30.85 20.22
CA THR A 19 -1.59 29.46 19.82
C THR A 19 -0.81 28.67 20.88
N VAL A 20 -0.78 29.15 22.13
CA VAL A 20 0.03 28.58 23.20
C VAL A 20 -0.47 27.21 23.64
N ARG A 21 -1.79 26.97 23.63
CA ARG A 21 -2.40 25.74 24.16
C ARG A 21 -2.26 24.56 23.21
N TYR A 22 -2.40 24.79 21.91
CA TYR A 22 -2.27 23.74 20.90
C TYR A 22 -0.91 23.74 20.21
N GLY A 23 -0.18 24.85 20.21
CA GLY A 23 1.13 24.96 19.60
C GLY A 23 1.12 25.69 18.25
N GLY A 24 2.29 26.16 17.86
CA GLY A 24 2.58 26.92 16.65
C GLY A 24 3.48 26.19 15.65
N ASN A 25 4.14 25.11 16.04
CA ASN A 25 5.01 24.33 15.18
C ASN A 25 4.22 23.47 14.20
N THR A 26 4.79 23.28 13.01
CA THR A 26 4.23 22.45 11.95
C THR A 26 4.50 20.96 12.16
N SER A 27 3.70 20.13 11.51
CA SER A 27 3.60 18.68 11.61
C SER A 27 4.90 17.97 11.98
N CYS A 28 4.92 17.38 13.17
CA CYS A 28 5.96 16.46 13.62
C CYS A 28 5.41 15.58 14.74
N VAL A 29 5.40 14.27 14.53
CA VAL A 29 4.85 13.29 15.48
C VAL A 29 5.90 12.24 15.80
N GLU A 30 6.20 12.08 17.07
CA GLU A 30 7.06 11.00 17.57
C GLU A 30 6.21 9.79 17.93
N VAL A 31 6.62 8.61 17.45
CA VAL A 31 6.06 7.30 17.83
C VAL A 31 7.20 6.44 18.37
N ARG A 32 6.99 5.82 19.54
CA ARG A 32 7.91 4.82 20.11
C ARG A 32 7.18 3.52 20.44
N SER A 33 7.74 2.40 19.99
CA SER A 33 7.30 1.06 20.41
C SER A 33 7.81 0.70 21.81
N ALA A 34 7.26 -0.37 22.40
CA ALA A 34 7.76 -0.88 23.68
C ALA A 34 9.20 -1.43 23.58
N ALA A 35 9.61 -1.92 22.40
CA ALA A 35 10.99 -2.35 22.15
C ALA A 35 11.97 -1.16 21.98
N GLY A 36 11.46 0.07 21.92
CA GLY A 36 12.27 1.29 21.84
C GLY A 36 12.52 1.80 20.41
N THR A 37 11.92 1.19 19.38
CA THR A 37 12.01 1.70 18.00
C THR A 37 11.43 3.09 17.92
N LEU A 38 12.21 4.04 17.39
CA LEU A 38 11.85 5.44 17.23
C LEU A 38 11.45 5.72 15.78
N VAL A 39 10.18 6.09 15.59
CA VAL A 39 9.64 6.59 14.33
C VAL A 39 9.21 8.04 14.51
N VAL A 40 9.56 8.89 13.56
CA VAL A 40 9.14 10.28 13.47
C VAL A 40 8.34 10.43 12.18
N ILE A 41 7.07 10.82 12.29
CA ILE A 41 6.19 11.05 11.14
C ILE A 41 6.14 12.55 10.88
N ASP A 42 6.56 12.93 9.68
CA ASP A 42 6.89 14.27 9.25
C ASP A 42 7.94 14.99 10.11
N CYS A 43 8.68 15.89 9.45
CA CYS A 43 9.81 16.61 10.02
C CYS A 43 9.63 18.12 9.79
N GLY A 44 8.45 18.64 10.13
CA GLY A 44 8.15 20.07 10.19
C GLY A 44 8.92 20.78 11.28
N THR A 45 8.62 22.06 11.52
CA THR A 45 9.32 22.90 12.51
C THR A 45 9.29 22.33 13.94
N GLY A 46 8.32 21.48 14.28
CA GLY A 46 8.27 20.75 15.56
C GLY A 46 9.48 19.82 15.78
N ALA A 47 10.13 19.38 14.70
CA ALA A 47 11.31 18.54 14.77
C ALA A 47 12.46 19.19 15.53
N HIS A 48 12.56 20.52 15.56
CA HIS A 48 13.58 21.20 16.36
C HIS A 48 13.44 20.86 17.85
N GLY A 49 12.22 20.97 18.39
CA GLY A 49 11.93 20.62 19.79
C GLY A 49 12.17 19.15 20.09
N LEU A 50 11.75 18.26 19.19
CA LEU A 50 12.03 16.82 19.29
C LEU A 50 13.53 16.55 19.33
N GLY A 51 14.29 17.14 18.41
CA GLY A 51 15.74 16.95 18.32
C GLY A 51 16.46 17.36 19.60
N GLN A 52 16.08 18.49 20.21
CA GLN A 52 16.63 18.92 21.50
C GLN A 52 16.28 17.92 22.62
N SER A 53 15.04 17.41 22.63
CA SER A 53 14.62 16.41 23.61
C SER A 53 15.42 15.11 23.49
N LEU A 54 15.65 14.62 22.28
CA LEU A 54 16.43 13.41 22.03
C LEU A 54 17.89 13.56 22.47
N VAL A 55 18.50 14.71 22.20
CA VAL A 55 19.86 15.01 22.68
C VAL A 55 19.91 15.05 24.20
N ALA A 56 18.90 15.63 24.85
CA ALA A 56 18.82 15.72 26.31
C ALA A 56 18.65 14.35 26.99
N GLU A 57 18.14 13.33 26.30
CA GLU A 57 18.06 11.95 26.81
C GLU A 57 19.45 11.33 27.06
N ASN A 58 20.53 11.92 26.52
CA ASN A 58 21.92 11.45 26.64
C ASN A 58 22.11 9.97 26.23
N THR A 59 21.28 9.47 25.33
CA THR A 59 21.42 8.18 24.67
C THR A 59 22.28 8.37 23.41
N SER A 60 23.34 7.58 23.26
CA SER A 60 24.20 7.63 22.07
C SER A 60 24.53 6.20 21.61
N PRO A 61 24.37 5.88 20.32
CA PRO A 61 23.88 6.75 19.24
C PRO A 61 22.35 7.03 19.32
N ILE A 62 21.91 8.15 18.73
CA ILE A 62 20.48 8.48 18.56
C ILE A 62 20.05 8.04 17.17
N ASN A 63 19.51 6.82 17.09
CA ASN A 63 19.06 6.22 15.84
C ASN A 63 17.53 6.31 15.70
N GLY A 64 17.04 6.43 14.47
CA GLY A 64 15.60 6.53 14.22
C GLY A 64 15.20 6.45 12.75
N HIS A 65 13.89 6.50 12.54
CA HIS A 65 13.26 6.38 11.23
C HIS A 65 12.34 7.59 11.00
N LEU A 66 12.47 8.25 9.86
CA LEU A 66 11.67 9.41 9.45
C LEU A 66 10.71 8.99 8.34
N LEU A 67 9.41 9.00 8.60
CA LEU A 67 8.35 8.77 7.61
C LEU A 67 7.78 10.12 7.16
N ILE A 68 8.13 10.57 5.96
CA ILE A 68 7.67 11.83 5.38
C ILE A 68 6.41 11.54 4.57
N SER A 69 5.28 12.16 4.90
CA SER A 69 4.02 11.98 4.19
C SER A 69 4.11 12.53 2.77
N HIS A 70 4.66 13.75 2.62
CA HIS A 70 4.95 14.42 1.36
C HIS A 70 5.92 15.59 1.61
N THR A 71 6.40 16.23 0.54
CA THR A 71 7.51 17.20 0.60
C THR A 71 7.06 18.67 0.57
N HIS A 72 5.84 18.98 1.03
CA HIS A 72 5.50 20.38 1.31
C HIS A 72 6.30 20.91 2.49
N TRP A 73 6.56 22.21 2.48
CA TRP A 73 7.51 22.86 3.40
C TRP A 73 7.21 22.57 4.87
N ASP A 74 5.95 22.67 5.28
CA ASP A 74 5.52 22.46 6.66
C ASP A 74 5.76 21.03 7.18
N HIS A 75 6.06 20.06 6.30
CA HIS A 75 6.39 18.68 6.63
C HIS A 75 7.90 18.37 6.62
N ILE A 76 8.74 19.27 6.09
CA ILE A 76 10.18 19.01 5.89
C ILE A 76 11.10 20.14 6.39
N GLN A 77 10.55 21.32 6.71
CA GLN A 77 11.30 22.52 7.11
C GLN A 77 12.13 22.32 8.39
N GLY A 78 11.80 21.33 9.22
CA GLY A 78 12.55 21.01 10.43
C GLY A 78 13.84 20.23 10.18
N ILE A 79 14.01 19.60 9.00
CA ILE A 79 15.16 18.74 8.69
C ILE A 79 16.51 19.45 8.91
N PRO A 80 16.73 20.67 8.39
CA PRO A 80 17.98 21.40 8.61
C PRO A 80 18.24 21.77 10.09
N PHE A 81 17.23 21.66 10.96
CA PHE A 81 17.30 21.99 12.39
C PHE A 81 17.12 20.78 13.30
N PHE A 82 17.08 19.57 12.73
CA PHE A 82 16.93 18.32 13.47
C PHE A 82 18.31 17.81 13.91
N ALA A 83 18.71 18.22 15.12
CA ALA A 83 20.04 17.97 15.68
C ALA A 83 20.59 16.53 15.51
N PRO A 84 19.78 15.44 15.66
CA PRO A 84 20.28 14.08 15.47
C PRO A 84 20.91 13.80 14.10
N LEU A 85 20.54 14.51 13.03
CA LEU A 85 21.13 14.31 11.69
C LEU A 85 22.55 14.89 11.56
N PHE A 86 22.96 15.76 12.48
CA PHE A 86 24.26 16.44 12.45
C PHE A 86 25.33 15.75 13.31
N ALA A 87 24.94 14.79 14.15
CA ALA A 87 25.85 14.12 15.08
C ALA A 87 26.47 12.85 14.45
N PRO A 88 27.82 12.75 14.40
CA PRO A 88 28.51 11.55 13.94
C PRO A 88 28.15 10.30 14.74
N GLY A 89 28.03 9.16 14.05
CA GLY A 89 27.70 7.85 14.65
C GLY A 89 26.20 7.57 14.79
N ASN A 90 25.34 8.58 14.60
CA ASN A 90 23.91 8.37 14.49
C ASN A 90 23.55 7.76 13.13
N GLU A 91 22.49 6.95 13.10
CA GLU A 91 21.97 6.30 11.91
C GLU A 91 20.49 6.60 11.76
N TRP A 92 20.11 7.15 10.59
CA TRP A 92 18.74 7.53 10.29
C TRP A 92 18.30 6.96 8.94
N ALA A 93 17.10 6.42 8.90
CA ALA A 93 16.45 6.03 7.66
C ALA A 93 15.31 7.01 7.35
N ILE A 94 15.29 7.57 6.13
CA ILE A 94 14.26 8.49 5.67
C ILE A 94 13.44 7.81 4.58
N TYR A 95 12.14 7.75 4.78
CA TYR A 95 11.18 7.15 3.89
C TYR A 95 10.19 8.21 3.43
N ALA A 96 9.94 8.32 2.14
CA ALA A 96 9.05 9.34 1.58
C ALA A 96 8.42 8.85 0.26
N PRO A 97 7.26 9.38 -0.16
CA PRO A 97 6.80 9.15 -1.52
C PRO A 97 7.85 9.66 -2.52
N HIS A 98 8.07 8.91 -3.59
CA HIS A 98 8.96 9.37 -4.65
C HIS A 98 8.30 10.52 -5.43
N GLY A 99 8.96 11.68 -5.42
CA GLY A 99 8.45 12.91 -6.01
C GLY A 99 8.31 12.88 -7.53
N LEU A 100 7.72 13.94 -8.09
CA LEU A 100 7.53 14.17 -9.53
C LEU A 100 8.84 14.49 -10.29
N GLY A 101 9.87 13.66 -10.15
CA GLY A 101 11.09 13.66 -10.98
C GLY A 101 12.39 13.44 -10.20
N GLU A 102 12.49 13.98 -9.00
CA GLU A 102 13.69 13.92 -8.15
C GLU A 102 13.54 12.85 -7.07
N SER A 103 14.66 12.22 -6.69
CA SER A 103 14.70 11.34 -5.51
C SER A 103 14.43 12.15 -4.24
N ILE A 104 13.97 11.50 -3.17
CA ILE A 104 13.82 12.20 -1.88
C ILE A 104 15.14 12.85 -1.42
N ARG A 105 16.29 12.23 -1.72
CA ARG A 105 17.60 12.81 -1.42
C ARG A 105 17.78 14.17 -2.09
N ASP A 106 17.46 14.26 -3.38
CA ASP A 106 17.67 15.49 -4.16
C ASP A 106 16.69 16.59 -3.73
N THR A 107 15.43 16.23 -3.47
CA THR A 107 14.43 17.16 -2.92
C THR A 107 14.88 17.75 -1.57
N LEU A 108 15.42 16.90 -0.68
CA LEU A 108 15.95 17.36 0.60
C LEU A 108 17.25 18.17 0.43
N ALA A 109 18.07 17.86 -0.59
CA ALA A 109 19.26 18.63 -0.93
C ALA A 109 18.92 20.09 -1.27
N GLY A 110 17.78 20.32 -1.95
CA GLY A 110 17.27 21.64 -2.28
C GLY A 110 17.12 22.57 -1.06
N GLN A 111 16.67 22.05 0.08
CA GLN A 111 16.49 22.83 1.31
C GLN A 111 17.81 23.26 1.95
N VAL A 112 18.86 22.47 1.74
CA VAL A 112 20.22 22.75 2.22
C VAL A 112 21.10 23.34 1.12
N GLN A 113 20.46 23.98 0.13
CA GLN A 113 21.02 24.97 -0.79
C GLN A 113 21.94 25.95 -0.05
N TYR A 114 23.23 26.11 -0.38
CA TYR A 114 24.11 27.12 0.30
C TYR A 114 23.48 28.52 0.34
N THR A 115 22.69 28.87 -0.68
CA THR A 115 21.92 30.11 -0.77
C THR A 115 20.88 30.28 0.33
N TYR A 116 20.27 29.17 0.77
CA TYR A 116 19.17 29.15 1.76
C TYR A 116 19.63 28.69 3.15
N PHE A 117 20.71 27.91 3.20
CA PHE A 117 21.21 27.28 4.42
C PHE A 117 22.73 27.08 4.34
N PRO A 118 23.51 27.39 5.38
CA PRO A 118 24.97 27.47 5.29
C PRO A 118 25.70 26.11 5.21
N MET A 119 24.97 24.99 5.14
CA MET A 119 25.50 23.62 5.13
C MET A 119 24.85 22.81 4.01
N THR A 120 25.58 21.87 3.39
CA THR A 120 25.05 20.95 2.37
C THR A 120 24.64 19.61 3.00
N LEU A 121 23.97 18.72 2.25
CA LEU A 121 23.65 17.36 2.75
C LEU A 121 24.90 16.57 3.15
N GLU A 122 26.02 16.80 2.47
CA GLU A 122 27.30 16.14 2.76
C GLU A 122 27.92 16.59 4.09
N ALA A 123 27.42 17.70 4.67
CA ALA A 123 27.81 18.18 5.99
C ALA A 123 27.00 17.54 7.14
N LEU A 124 26.00 16.70 6.82
CA LEU A 124 25.29 15.92 7.83
C LEU A 124 26.24 14.86 8.43
N GLY A 125 26.37 14.85 9.76
CA GLY A 125 27.25 13.92 10.47
C GLY A 125 26.68 12.51 10.60
N ALA A 126 25.35 12.36 10.54
CA ALA A 126 24.68 11.06 10.66
C ALA A 126 24.78 10.26 9.35
N ARG A 127 24.75 8.93 9.47
CA ARG A 127 24.58 8.02 8.32
C ARG A 127 23.10 7.98 7.95
N ILE A 128 22.76 8.56 6.79
CA ILE A 128 21.37 8.62 6.32
C ILE A 128 21.16 7.64 5.16
N THR A 129 20.13 6.80 5.28
CA THR A 129 19.65 5.94 4.18
C THR A 129 18.30 6.44 3.70
N TYR A 130 18.12 6.53 2.38
CA TYR A 130 16.90 7.06 1.76
C TYR A 130 16.11 5.93 1.10
N TYR A 131 14.80 5.96 1.28
CA TYR A 131 13.87 5.01 0.72
C TYR A 131 12.71 5.74 0.04
N ASP A 132 12.59 5.50 -1.25
CA ASP A 132 11.43 5.93 -2.04
C ASP A 132 10.30 4.92 -1.83
N LEU A 133 9.14 5.43 -1.41
CA LEU A 133 7.97 4.62 -1.06
C LEU A 133 6.84 4.76 -2.08
N VAL A 134 6.11 3.66 -2.24
CA VAL A 134 4.79 3.57 -2.87
C VAL A 134 3.78 2.96 -1.88
N GLU A 135 2.56 2.65 -2.30
CA GLU A 135 1.62 1.86 -1.48
C GLU A 135 2.15 0.44 -1.26
N GLY A 136 2.07 -0.06 -0.03
CA GLY A 136 2.57 -1.36 0.35
C GLY A 136 2.81 -1.49 1.84
N ILE A 137 3.60 -2.49 2.23
CA ILE A 137 4.00 -2.76 3.61
C ILE A 137 5.53 -2.88 3.68
N PHE A 138 6.09 -2.43 4.79
CA PHE A 138 7.49 -2.64 5.15
C PHE A 138 7.65 -2.65 6.69
N GLU A 139 8.78 -3.14 7.16
CA GLU A 139 9.09 -3.22 8.59
C GLU A 139 10.09 -2.14 9.00
N VAL A 140 9.86 -1.54 10.16
CA VAL A 140 10.74 -0.59 10.83
C VAL A 140 10.99 -1.09 12.25
N GLY A 141 12.13 -1.72 12.49
CA GLY A 141 12.40 -2.37 13.77
C GLY A 141 11.36 -3.45 14.08
N ASP A 142 10.57 -3.24 15.13
CA ASP A 142 9.44 -4.09 15.54
C ASP A 142 8.06 -3.57 15.07
N ILE A 143 8.04 -2.54 14.22
CA ILE A 143 6.82 -1.87 13.76
C ILE A 143 6.55 -2.23 12.30
N SER A 144 5.40 -2.86 12.05
CA SER A 144 4.87 -3.05 10.69
C SER A 144 4.23 -1.74 10.22
N VAL A 145 4.69 -1.23 9.08
CA VAL A 145 4.24 0.02 8.48
C VAL A 145 3.55 -0.28 7.15
N ARG A 146 2.28 0.10 7.03
CA ARG A 146 1.52 0.07 5.79
C ARG A 146 1.32 1.47 5.25
N THR A 147 1.53 1.66 3.96
CA THR A 147 1.42 2.93 3.25
C THR A 147 0.21 2.95 2.33
N ARG A 148 -0.38 4.14 2.17
CA ARG A 148 -1.46 4.37 1.21
C ARG A 148 -1.42 5.81 0.69
N TYR A 149 -1.62 6.01 -0.62
CA TYR A 149 -1.76 7.35 -1.17
C TYR A 149 -3.06 8.01 -0.68
N LEU A 150 -2.91 9.24 -0.20
CA LEU A 150 -3.99 10.11 0.24
C LEU A 150 -4.48 11.00 -0.92
N ASN A 151 -5.62 11.65 -0.71
CA ASN A 151 -6.17 12.58 -1.68
C ASN A 151 -5.62 14.00 -1.43
N HIS A 152 -4.49 14.31 -2.07
CA HIS A 152 -3.80 15.58 -1.90
C HIS A 152 -3.22 16.06 -3.24
N PRO A 153 -3.02 17.38 -3.46
CA PRO A 153 -2.40 17.90 -4.69
C PRO A 153 -1.00 17.34 -4.98
N ALA A 154 -0.19 17.14 -3.95
CA ALA A 154 1.09 16.46 -4.04
C ALA A 154 0.95 14.96 -3.76
N LEU A 155 1.89 14.16 -4.28
CA LEU A 155 1.93 12.73 -3.99
C LEU A 155 2.18 12.54 -2.48
N THR A 156 1.16 12.03 -1.78
CA THR A 156 1.12 12.02 -0.32
C THR A 156 0.76 10.65 0.19
N LEU A 157 1.52 10.14 1.17
CA LEU A 157 1.29 8.86 1.82
C LEU A 157 0.75 9.05 3.24
N GLY A 158 -0.27 8.26 3.57
CA GLY A 158 -0.66 7.96 4.93
C GLY A 158 0.05 6.71 5.43
N TYR A 159 0.26 6.63 6.74
CA TYR A 159 0.99 5.55 7.38
C TYR A 159 0.13 4.87 8.45
N ARG A 160 -0.03 3.56 8.36
CA ARG A 160 -0.60 2.72 9.42
C ARG A 160 0.53 1.94 10.08
N LEU A 161 0.76 2.19 11.37
CA LEU A 161 1.79 1.55 12.18
C LEU A 161 1.14 0.55 13.12
N GLU A 162 1.65 -0.67 13.16
CA GLU A 162 1.17 -1.74 14.03
C GLU A 162 2.33 -2.35 14.82
N ALA A 163 2.25 -2.24 16.15
CA ALA A 163 3.21 -2.80 17.11
C ALA A 163 2.56 -2.86 18.51
N ASP A 164 3.14 -3.61 19.44
CA ASP A 164 2.64 -3.72 20.83
C ASP A 164 1.15 -4.13 20.96
N GLY A 165 0.60 -4.83 19.96
CA GLY A 165 -0.82 -5.18 19.88
C GLY A 165 -1.78 -4.01 19.66
N VAL A 166 -1.29 -2.83 19.27
CA VAL A 166 -2.08 -1.64 18.95
C VAL A 166 -1.78 -1.12 17.55
N SER A 167 -2.67 -0.29 17.00
CA SER A 167 -2.47 0.33 15.69
C SER A 167 -2.71 1.85 15.70
N ILE A 168 -1.83 2.58 15.01
CA ILE A 168 -1.88 4.02 14.84
C ILE A 168 -1.97 4.31 13.34
N VAL A 169 -2.81 5.25 12.92
CA VAL A 169 -2.83 5.74 11.55
C VAL A 169 -2.55 7.23 11.53
N TYR A 170 -1.62 7.64 10.67
CA TYR A 170 -1.37 9.03 10.31
C TYR A 170 -1.89 9.25 8.89
N ALA A 171 -2.96 10.04 8.77
CA ALA A 171 -3.63 10.39 7.52
C ALA A 171 -3.86 11.91 7.47
N CYS A 172 -2.76 12.65 7.57
CA CYS A 172 -2.76 14.11 7.47
C CYS A 172 -2.73 14.54 5.99
N ASP A 173 -3.22 15.74 5.69
CA ASP A 173 -3.28 16.30 4.33
C ASP A 173 -4.11 15.43 3.38
N HIS A 174 -5.35 15.12 3.82
CA HIS A 174 -6.30 14.34 3.05
C HIS A 174 -7.54 15.17 2.75
N GLU A 175 -7.97 15.22 1.50
CA GLU A 175 -9.26 15.80 1.09
C GLU A 175 -10.33 14.72 0.91
N PRO A 176 -11.58 14.93 1.40
CA PRO A 176 -12.69 14.03 1.11
C PRO A 176 -12.85 13.78 -0.39
N PHE A 177 -12.94 12.52 -0.81
CA PHE A 177 -13.19 12.18 -2.21
C PHE A 177 -14.59 12.59 -2.63
N SER A 178 -15.57 12.30 -1.77
CA SER A 178 -16.91 12.83 -1.91
C SER A 178 -16.91 14.33 -1.62
N ARG A 179 -16.93 15.12 -2.69
CA ARG A 179 -17.11 16.58 -2.63
C ARG A 179 -18.55 17.01 -2.33
N GLN A 180 -19.46 16.06 -2.10
CA GLN A 180 -20.82 16.35 -1.67
C GLN A 180 -20.84 16.58 -0.16
N SER A 181 -20.91 17.84 0.23
CA SER A 181 -21.32 18.24 1.58
C SER A 181 -22.59 19.08 1.48
N SER A 182 -23.70 18.58 2.02
CA SER A 182 -24.61 19.49 2.69
C SER A 182 -23.99 19.79 4.06
N THR A 183 -24.30 20.95 4.63
CA THR A 183 -23.81 21.37 5.96
C THR A 183 -24.10 20.36 7.07
N ASP A 184 -25.04 19.44 6.84
CA ASP A 184 -25.60 18.57 7.87
C ASP A 184 -25.08 17.13 7.84
N LYS A 185 -24.66 16.61 6.66
CA LYS A 185 -24.08 15.26 6.50
C LYS A 185 -23.07 15.20 5.36
N ILE A 186 -21.88 14.71 5.67
CA ILE A 186 -20.85 14.41 4.68
C ILE A 186 -21.11 13.01 4.14
N GLN A 187 -21.29 12.89 2.83
CA GLN A 187 -21.48 11.60 2.20
C GLN A 187 -20.15 10.87 2.08
N ILE A 188 -20.12 9.58 2.42
CA ILE A 188 -18.94 8.72 2.24
C ILE A 188 -19.06 8.01 0.89
N GLY A 189 -18.24 8.47 -0.07
CA GLY A 189 -18.14 7.91 -1.40
C GLY A 189 -17.41 6.57 -1.45
N SER A 190 -17.26 6.02 -2.65
CA SER A 190 -16.59 4.73 -2.85
C SER A 190 -15.11 4.77 -2.43
N GLN A 191 -14.41 5.85 -2.78
CA GLN A 191 -13.00 6.05 -2.44
C GLN A 191 -12.80 6.38 -0.97
N ASP A 192 -13.74 7.11 -0.37
CA ASP A 192 -13.75 7.34 1.08
C ASP A 192 -13.88 6.00 1.83
N ARG A 193 -14.73 5.05 1.39
CA ARG A 193 -14.80 3.72 2.02
C ARG A 193 -13.47 2.98 1.98
N GLN A 194 -12.74 3.09 0.86
CA GLN A 194 -11.41 2.51 0.82
C GLN A 194 -10.48 3.22 1.82
N HIS A 195 -10.54 4.55 1.95
CA HIS A 195 -9.77 5.28 2.97
C HIS A 195 -10.15 4.83 4.39
N ALA A 196 -11.45 4.62 4.68
CA ALA A 196 -11.91 4.04 5.94
C ALA A 196 -11.36 2.62 6.18
N GLU A 197 -11.26 1.80 5.15
CA GLU A 197 -10.67 0.45 5.24
C GLU A 197 -9.20 0.50 5.65
N PHE A 198 -8.42 1.45 5.12
CA PHE A 198 -7.03 1.68 5.58
C PHE A 198 -6.97 2.03 7.08
N MET A 199 -7.97 2.76 7.58
CA MET A 199 -8.08 3.14 8.99
C MET A 199 -8.79 2.10 9.87
N ARG A 200 -9.20 0.96 9.32
CA ARG A 200 -10.12 0.03 9.99
C ARG A 200 -9.61 -0.37 11.38
N GLN A 201 -10.47 -0.16 12.37
CA GLN A 201 -10.29 -0.53 13.78
C GLN A 201 -9.01 0.02 14.45
N ALA A 202 -8.45 1.11 13.92
CA ALA A 202 -7.28 1.74 14.51
C ALA A 202 -7.54 2.21 15.96
N ASP A 203 -6.56 2.04 16.83
CA ASP A 203 -6.64 2.50 18.22
C ASP A 203 -6.50 4.03 18.31
N LEU A 204 -5.73 4.62 17.40
CA LEU A 204 -5.59 6.04 17.21
C LEU A 204 -5.49 6.38 15.72
N VAL A 205 -6.35 7.28 15.25
CA VAL A 205 -6.15 7.98 13.97
C VAL A 205 -5.72 9.41 14.26
N ILE A 206 -4.67 9.85 13.59
CA ILE A 206 -4.20 11.24 13.52
C ILE A 206 -4.58 11.72 12.13
N HIS A 207 -5.59 12.58 12.06
CA HIS A 207 -6.16 13.08 10.81
C HIS A 207 -6.09 14.60 10.78
N ASP A 208 -5.88 15.17 9.60
CA ASP A 208 -5.99 16.61 9.45
C ASP A 208 -7.43 17.08 9.68
N ALA A 209 -7.55 18.28 10.21
CA ALA A 209 -8.80 18.94 10.51
C ALA A 209 -8.65 20.45 10.29
N GLN A 210 -8.04 20.81 9.15
CA GLN A 210 -7.69 22.19 8.87
C GLN A 210 -8.95 23.05 8.71
N TYR A 211 -10.08 22.48 8.32
CA TYR A 211 -11.32 23.24 8.12
C TYR A 211 -12.47 22.73 8.99
N ILE A 212 -13.57 23.47 8.99
CA ILE A 212 -14.90 22.95 9.33
C ILE A 212 -15.77 22.86 8.07
N ALA A 213 -16.86 22.10 8.13
CA ALA A 213 -17.71 21.83 6.96
C ALA A 213 -18.20 23.09 6.23
N THR A 214 -18.47 24.18 6.96
CA THR A 214 -18.90 25.45 6.35
C THR A 214 -17.78 26.20 5.62
N GLU A 215 -16.52 26.03 6.04
CA GLU A 215 -15.36 26.63 5.39
C GLU A 215 -14.91 25.80 4.17
N TYR A 216 -15.07 24.48 4.24
CA TYR A 216 -14.54 23.53 3.27
C TYR A 216 -15.02 23.77 1.83
N LEU A 217 -16.25 24.26 1.63
CA LEU A 217 -16.80 24.52 0.29
C LEU A 217 -15.94 25.47 -0.55
N GLU A 218 -15.22 26.41 0.09
CA GLU A 218 -14.32 27.35 -0.58
C GLU A 218 -12.87 26.84 -0.66
N LYS A 219 -12.61 25.63 -0.13
CA LYS A 219 -11.28 25.03 0.03
C LYS A 219 -11.12 23.71 -0.73
N ILE A 220 -12.13 23.32 -1.53
CA ILE A 220 -12.04 22.14 -2.39
C ILE A 220 -10.84 22.25 -3.34
N GLY A 221 -10.07 21.17 -3.45
CA GLY A 221 -8.83 21.07 -4.21
C GLY A 221 -7.59 21.51 -3.43
N TRP A 222 -7.72 21.97 -2.18
CA TRP A 222 -6.58 22.38 -1.37
C TRP A 222 -5.94 21.19 -0.66
N GLY A 223 -6.62 20.04 -0.59
CA GLY A 223 -6.01 18.81 -0.09
C GLY A 223 -6.18 18.58 1.41
N HIS A 224 -7.18 19.18 2.04
CA HIS A 224 -7.42 19.05 3.49
C HIS A 224 -8.90 18.81 3.82
N SER A 225 -9.14 18.28 5.00
CA SER A 225 -10.42 17.81 5.49
C SER A 225 -11.10 18.77 6.47
N PRO A 226 -12.44 18.85 6.44
CA PRO A 226 -13.19 19.37 7.55
C PRO A 226 -13.16 18.40 8.74
N ALA A 227 -13.15 18.92 9.96
CA ALA A 227 -13.17 18.12 11.19
C ALA A 227 -14.36 17.14 11.25
N GLU A 228 -15.50 17.52 10.69
CA GLU A 228 -16.69 16.69 10.57
C GLU A 228 -16.43 15.45 9.69
N TYR A 229 -15.67 15.58 8.60
CA TYR A 229 -15.33 14.45 7.73
C TYR A 229 -14.48 13.45 8.50
N ALA A 230 -13.45 13.94 9.20
CA ALA A 230 -12.56 13.10 10.00
C ALA A 230 -13.34 12.26 11.03
N ILE A 231 -14.43 12.80 11.59
CA ILE A 231 -15.31 12.07 12.50
C ILE A 231 -16.12 10.99 11.78
N GLU A 232 -16.80 11.35 10.69
CA GLU A 232 -17.65 10.41 9.95
C GLU A 232 -16.82 9.25 9.37
N ILE A 233 -15.63 9.53 8.84
CA ILE A 233 -14.75 8.50 8.29
C ILE A 233 -14.17 7.60 9.38
N CYS A 234 -13.78 8.16 10.53
CA CYS A 234 -13.32 7.38 11.68
C CYS A 234 -14.45 6.52 12.27
N HIS A 235 -15.68 7.01 12.23
CA HIS A 235 -16.85 6.23 12.62
C HIS A 235 -17.07 5.05 11.68
N ALA A 236 -17.04 5.28 10.36
CA ALA A 236 -17.14 4.24 9.35
C ALA A 236 -16.02 3.19 9.46
N ALA A 237 -14.82 3.61 9.86
CA ALA A 237 -13.66 2.74 10.08
C ALA A 237 -13.68 2.01 11.43
N GLY A 238 -14.59 2.32 12.36
CA GLY A 238 -14.62 1.72 13.70
C GLY A 238 -13.43 2.11 14.59
N VAL A 239 -12.93 3.34 14.43
CA VAL A 239 -11.78 3.89 15.17
C VAL A 239 -12.14 4.19 16.62
N LYS A 240 -11.18 4.01 17.53
CA LYS A 240 -11.38 4.27 18.98
C LYS A 240 -11.11 5.71 19.38
N LYS A 241 -10.00 6.28 18.91
CA LYS A 241 -9.56 7.64 19.24
C LYS A 241 -9.17 8.40 17.97
N LEU A 242 -9.56 9.65 17.87
CA LEU A 242 -9.22 10.57 16.79
C LEU A 242 -8.50 11.80 17.36
N ALA A 243 -7.26 12.00 16.92
CA ALA A 243 -6.50 13.22 17.10
C ALA A 243 -6.70 14.11 15.86
N LEU A 244 -7.38 15.24 16.04
CA LEU A 244 -7.47 16.29 15.03
C LEU A 244 -6.16 17.08 15.05
N THR A 245 -5.45 17.16 13.93
CA THR A 245 -4.18 17.89 13.80
C THR A 245 -4.18 18.77 12.56
N HIS A 246 -3.01 19.33 12.22
CA HIS A 246 -2.82 20.22 11.07
C HIS A 246 -3.77 21.42 11.14
N HIS A 247 -3.82 22.02 12.33
CA HIS A 247 -4.76 23.11 12.60
C HIS A 247 -4.43 24.31 11.71
N ASP A 248 -5.46 24.95 11.17
CA ASP A 248 -5.30 26.13 10.31
C ASP A 248 -4.44 27.22 11.00
N PRO A 249 -3.48 27.86 10.30
CA PRO A 249 -2.63 28.92 10.85
C PRO A 249 -3.39 30.13 11.41
N MET A 250 -4.61 30.37 10.95
CA MET A 250 -5.44 31.48 11.38
C MET A 250 -6.34 31.11 12.57
N ARG A 251 -6.36 29.83 12.97
CA ARG A 251 -7.24 29.37 14.04
C ARG A 251 -6.56 29.44 15.41
N ASP A 252 -7.05 30.34 16.25
CA ASP A 252 -6.61 30.45 17.64
C ASP A 252 -7.09 29.28 18.52
N ASP A 253 -6.55 29.22 19.73
CA ASP A 253 -6.86 28.13 20.66
C ASP A 253 -8.33 28.12 21.13
N ASP A 254 -8.95 29.29 21.29
CA ASP A 254 -10.35 29.39 21.74
C ASP A 254 -11.31 28.86 20.66
N SER A 255 -11.03 29.15 19.39
CA SER A 255 -11.76 28.61 18.25
C SER A 255 -11.58 27.09 18.14
N LEU A 256 -10.36 26.57 18.38
CA LEU A 256 -10.12 25.12 18.41
C LEU A 256 -10.91 24.43 19.52
N ASP A 257 -11.00 25.04 20.71
CA ASP A 257 -11.84 24.50 21.80
C ASP A 257 -13.30 24.43 21.40
N GLN A 258 -13.82 25.48 20.76
CA GLN A 258 -15.22 25.53 20.31
C GLN A 258 -15.52 24.42 19.30
N ILE A 259 -14.63 24.20 18.33
CA ILE A 259 -14.75 23.11 17.35
C ILE A 259 -14.77 21.76 18.08
N VAL A 260 -13.75 21.47 18.90
CA VAL A 260 -13.65 20.17 19.60
C VAL A 260 -14.83 19.95 20.54
N TYR A 261 -15.29 21.00 21.23
CA TYR A 261 -16.47 20.95 22.09
C TYR A 261 -17.73 20.59 21.29
N ALA A 262 -17.98 21.28 20.17
CA ALA A 262 -19.12 21.02 19.31
C ALA A 262 -19.11 19.58 18.76
N MET A 263 -17.96 19.10 18.32
CA MET A 263 -17.79 17.72 17.83
C MET A 263 -18.09 16.67 18.91
N ARG A 264 -17.55 16.87 20.12
CA ARG A 264 -17.82 15.96 21.25
C ARG A 264 -19.29 15.99 21.67
N ALA A 265 -19.93 17.16 21.64
CA ALA A 265 -21.35 17.28 21.94
C ALA A 265 -22.20 16.50 20.93
N LYS A 266 -21.89 16.60 19.63
CA LYS A 266 -22.56 15.84 18.55
C LYS A 266 -22.41 14.33 18.74
N LEU A 267 -21.20 13.85 19.03
CA LEU A 267 -20.91 12.44 19.29
C LEU A 267 -21.68 11.91 20.51
N LYS A 268 -21.73 12.69 21.59
CA LYS A 268 -22.46 12.33 22.81
C LYS A 268 -23.97 12.23 22.55
N LEU A 269 -24.54 13.18 21.79
CA LEU A 269 -25.96 13.15 21.40
C LEU A 269 -26.29 11.95 20.52
N ALA A 270 -25.37 11.55 19.63
CA ALA A 270 -25.52 10.38 18.76
C ALA A 270 -25.19 9.04 19.46
N ASN A 271 -24.80 9.06 20.74
CA ASN A 271 -24.33 7.90 21.50
C ASN A 271 -23.19 7.12 20.80
N GLN A 272 -22.30 7.85 20.13
CA GLN A 272 -21.16 7.28 19.41
C GLN A 272 -19.91 7.21 20.32
N PRO A 273 -19.18 6.08 20.37
CA PRO A 273 -18.10 5.85 21.33
C PRO A 273 -16.74 6.47 20.96
N LEU A 274 -16.62 7.10 19.78
CA LEU A 274 -15.37 7.69 19.28
C LEU A 274 -14.87 8.81 20.22
N GLN A 275 -13.61 8.71 20.66
CA GLN A 275 -12.99 9.76 21.48
C GLN A 275 -12.23 10.75 20.61
N VAL A 276 -12.71 11.99 20.54
CA VAL A 276 -12.08 13.05 19.72
C VAL A 276 -11.34 14.06 20.58
N PHE A 277 -10.17 14.52 20.14
CA PHE A 277 -9.46 15.64 20.74
C PHE A 277 -8.60 16.37 19.70
N ALA A 278 -8.31 17.66 19.91
CA ALA A 278 -7.27 18.35 19.18
C ALA A 278 -5.88 17.94 19.71
N ALA A 279 -4.99 17.56 18.78
CA ALA A 279 -3.57 17.39 19.03
C ALA A 279 -2.98 18.72 19.50
N ALA A 280 -2.02 18.64 20.43
CA ALA A 280 -1.34 19.80 20.98
C ALA A 280 0.13 19.47 21.18
N GLU A 281 1.02 20.43 20.95
CA GLU A 281 2.44 20.27 21.25
C GLU A 281 2.69 19.79 22.69
N GLY A 282 3.59 18.83 22.83
CA GLY A 282 3.92 18.20 24.11
C GLY A 282 2.91 17.15 24.60
N LYS A 283 1.72 17.08 24.01
CA LYS A 283 0.72 16.06 24.37
C LYS A 283 1.25 14.67 24.02
N THR A 284 1.16 13.78 25.01
CA THR A 284 1.59 12.39 24.89
C THR A 284 0.40 11.45 25.08
N ILE A 285 0.34 10.39 24.28
CA ILE A 285 -0.69 9.36 24.31
C ILE A 285 0.00 8.01 24.44
N GLU A 286 -0.36 7.27 25.48
CA GLU A 286 0.02 5.87 25.62
C GLU A 286 -1.11 4.97 25.15
N LEU A 287 -0.78 4.08 24.23
CA LEU A 287 -1.68 3.06 23.70
C LEU A 287 -1.22 1.71 24.25
N ILE A 288 -2.07 1.13 25.09
CA ILE A 288 -1.86 -0.15 25.75
C ILE A 288 -2.99 -1.07 25.31
N SER A 289 -2.65 -2.25 24.77
CA SER A 289 -3.66 -3.26 24.49
C SER A 289 -4.11 -3.95 25.79
N LYS A 290 -5.42 -4.07 26.01
CA LYS A 290 -6.01 -4.85 27.12
C LYS A 290 -6.26 -6.32 26.77
N ALA A 291 -6.08 -6.70 25.52
CA ALA A 291 -6.21 -8.05 25.02
C ALA A 291 -4.94 -8.43 24.27
N HIS A 292 -4.54 -9.70 24.31
CA HIS A 292 -3.69 -10.22 23.24
C HIS A 292 -4.54 -10.14 21.97
N ARG A 293 -4.41 -9.04 21.22
CA ARG A 293 -4.65 -9.14 19.79
C ARG A 293 -3.54 -10.07 19.34
N GLU A 294 -3.88 -11.23 18.80
CA GLU A 294 -2.96 -11.87 17.87
C GLU A 294 -2.53 -10.74 16.94
N THR A 295 -1.24 -10.45 16.89
CA THR A 295 -0.68 -9.77 15.73
C THR A 295 -1.33 -10.46 14.56
N VAL A 296 -1.98 -9.72 13.67
CA VAL A 296 -2.40 -10.29 12.39
C VAL A 296 -1.10 -10.64 11.67
N GLN A 297 -0.50 -11.77 12.02
CA GLN A 297 0.42 -12.49 11.15
C GLN A 297 -0.48 -13.20 10.16
N GLY A 298 -0.97 -12.44 9.19
CA GLY A 298 -2.06 -12.91 8.34
C GLY A 298 -2.43 -11.90 7.26
N GLY A 299 -1.56 -11.80 6.26
CA GLY A 299 -1.81 -11.05 5.03
C GLY A 299 -0.58 -10.28 4.58
N LYS A 300 0.36 -10.94 3.91
CA LYS A 300 1.53 -10.31 3.29
C LYS A 300 1.07 -9.52 2.07
N GLU A 301 0.73 -8.27 2.28
CA GLU A 301 0.55 -7.34 1.16
C GLU A 301 1.91 -6.91 0.59
N PHE A 302 1.84 -6.35 -0.61
CA PHE A 302 2.93 -5.90 -1.46
C PHE A 302 3.97 -5.03 -0.74
N SER A 303 5.25 -5.12 -1.13
CA SER A 303 6.34 -4.29 -0.59
C SER A 303 6.14 -2.81 -0.94
N ALA A 304 6.39 -1.90 0.00
CA ALA A 304 6.35 -0.46 -0.26
C ALA A 304 7.60 0.08 -1.00
N PHE A 305 8.64 -0.73 -1.17
CA PHE A 305 9.85 -0.36 -1.91
C PHE A 305 9.74 -0.77 -3.38
N THR A 306 9.96 0.16 -4.31
CA THR A 306 10.00 -0.14 -5.75
C THR A 306 10.99 0.76 -6.51
N THR A 307 11.41 0.35 -7.71
CA THR A 307 12.25 1.14 -8.61
C THR A 307 11.36 1.84 -9.63
N ILE A 308 11.14 3.16 -9.46
CA ILE A 308 9.96 3.84 -10.03
C ILE A 308 10.15 4.31 -11.49
N THR A 309 11.37 4.73 -11.86
CA THR A 309 11.62 5.33 -13.19
C THR A 309 11.47 4.36 -14.37
N PRO A 310 11.92 3.09 -14.31
CA PRO A 310 11.73 2.13 -15.40
C PRO A 310 10.26 1.78 -15.65
N VAL A 311 9.46 1.77 -14.58
CA VAL A 311 8.06 1.34 -14.59
C VAL A 311 7.21 2.29 -15.45
N LEU A 312 7.25 3.60 -15.20
CA LEU A 312 6.35 4.56 -15.86
C LEU A 312 6.55 4.67 -17.38
N SER A 313 7.78 4.51 -17.88
CA SER A 313 8.07 4.60 -19.31
C SER A 313 7.56 3.40 -20.13
N GLU A 314 7.32 2.27 -19.48
CA GLU A 314 6.79 1.06 -20.12
C GLU A 314 5.25 1.07 -20.14
N CYS A 315 4.63 1.79 -19.21
CA CYS A 315 3.19 1.93 -19.08
C CYS A 315 2.54 2.70 -20.23
N SER A 316 1.26 2.40 -20.44
CA SER A 316 0.41 3.14 -21.38
C SER A 316 -0.94 3.50 -20.76
N ILE A 317 -1.49 4.64 -21.17
CA ILE A 317 -2.82 5.11 -20.81
C ILE A 317 -3.66 5.11 -22.08
N PHE A 318 -4.87 4.55 -22.00
CA PHE A 318 -5.88 4.75 -23.01
C PHE A 318 -6.86 5.85 -22.57
N LEU A 319 -6.96 6.92 -23.36
CA LEU A 319 -7.91 7.99 -23.16
C LEU A 319 -9.12 7.80 -24.09
N GLY A 320 -10.25 7.45 -23.49
CA GLY A 320 -11.56 7.48 -24.13
C GLY A 320 -12.03 8.92 -24.38
N ALA A 321 -13.07 9.06 -25.22
CA ALA A 321 -13.57 10.36 -25.66
C ALA A 321 -13.79 11.34 -24.49
N THR A 322 -13.14 12.51 -24.56
CA THR A 322 -13.23 13.62 -23.60
C THR A 322 -13.20 14.95 -24.35
N ASP A 323 -13.57 16.05 -23.69
CA ASP A 323 -13.46 17.39 -24.27
C ASP A 323 -11.99 17.79 -24.52
N ALA A 324 -11.76 18.68 -25.48
CA ALA A 324 -10.40 19.05 -25.90
C ALA A 324 -9.55 19.66 -24.78
N GLN A 325 -10.16 20.39 -23.84
CA GLN A 325 -9.43 21.01 -22.74
C GLN A 325 -8.95 19.95 -21.75
N THR A 326 -9.83 19.02 -21.37
CA THR A 326 -9.48 17.90 -20.49
C THR A 326 -8.44 16.98 -21.14
N ALA A 327 -8.58 16.66 -22.43
CA ALA A 327 -7.63 15.84 -23.18
C ALA A 327 -6.21 16.41 -23.12
N GLU A 328 -6.04 17.72 -23.34
CA GLU A 328 -4.74 18.36 -23.32
C GLU A 328 -4.10 18.36 -21.92
N VAL A 329 -4.90 18.50 -20.85
CA VAL A 329 -4.40 18.39 -19.48
C VAL A 329 -3.88 16.97 -19.18
N ILE A 330 -4.65 15.95 -19.53
CA ILE A 330 -4.25 14.53 -19.32
C ILE A 330 -3.03 14.19 -20.16
N LYS A 331 -2.98 14.65 -21.41
CA LYS A 331 -1.86 14.44 -22.31
C LYS A 331 -0.57 15.10 -21.81
N GLY A 332 -0.67 16.33 -21.33
CA GLY A 332 0.47 17.02 -20.70
C GLY A 332 0.95 16.28 -19.45
N ALA A 333 0.03 15.77 -18.63
CA ALA A 333 0.35 15.01 -17.43
C ALA A 333 1.05 13.67 -17.76
N ALA A 334 0.54 12.90 -18.72
CA ALA A 334 1.13 11.64 -19.15
C ALA A 334 2.53 11.83 -19.77
N ALA A 335 2.68 12.83 -20.63
CA ALA A 335 3.97 13.15 -21.27
C ALA A 335 5.04 13.57 -20.26
N ALA A 336 4.66 14.32 -19.21
CA ALA A 336 5.58 14.71 -18.13
C ALA A 336 6.10 13.52 -17.31
N GLU A 337 5.35 12.42 -17.26
CA GLU A 337 5.74 11.14 -16.63
C GLU A 337 6.36 10.14 -17.62
N GLN A 338 6.55 10.53 -18.88
CA GLN A 338 7.03 9.67 -19.97
C GLN A 338 6.12 8.44 -20.23
N VAL A 339 4.84 8.54 -19.83
CA VAL A 339 3.84 7.49 -20.05
C VAL A 339 3.28 7.60 -21.46
N ARG A 340 3.14 6.47 -22.16
CA ARG A 340 2.57 6.44 -23.52
C ARG A 340 1.06 6.71 -23.45
N LEU A 341 0.54 7.65 -24.24
CA LEU A 341 -0.89 7.92 -24.33
C LEU A 341 -1.44 7.46 -25.68
N THR A 342 -2.47 6.63 -25.66
CA THR A 342 -3.27 6.27 -26.83
C THR A 342 -4.70 6.80 -26.68
N SER A 343 -5.36 7.10 -27.78
CA SER A 343 -6.75 7.59 -27.79
C SER A 343 -7.44 7.14 -29.05
N ALA A 344 -8.74 6.86 -28.97
CA ALA A 344 -9.57 6.57 -30.14
C ALA A 344 -10.79 7.49 -30.17
N THR A 345 -11.22 7.86 -31.38
CA THR A 345 -12.37 8.75 -31.62
C THR A 345 -13.68 7.99 -31.90
N ASN A 346 -13.67 6.65 -31.83
CA ASN A 346 -14.86 5.79 -31.97
C ASN A 346 -14.64 4.38 -31.38
N ASN A 347 -15.74 3.67 -31.11
CA ASN A 347 -15.74 2.36 -30.41
C ASN A 347 -14.98 1.22 -31.11
N PRO A 348 -15.09 1.00 -32.43
CA PRO A 348 -14.37 -0.10 -33.09
C PRO A 348 -12.84 0.08 -33.03
N ASN A 349 -12.36 1.32 -33.16
CA ASN A 349 -10.93 1.61 -33.04
C ASN A 349 -10.47 1.57 -31.58
N ALA A 350 -11.34 1.89 -30.62
CA ALA A 350 -11.05 1.75 -29.20
C ALA A 350 -10.81 0.29 -28.81
N LEU A 351 -11.71 -0.63 -29.22
CA LEU A 351 -11.54 -2.07 -28.98
C LEU A 351 -10.22 -2.58 -29.57
N GLN A 352 -10.00 -2.30 -30.86
CA GLN A 352 -8.78 -2.73 -31.55
C GLN A 352 -7.51 -2.18 -30.89
N ALA A 353 -7.51 -0.91 -30.48
CA ALA A 353 -6.36 -0.29 -29.81
C ALA A 353 -6.08 -0.94 -28.45
N ILE A 354 -7.12 -1.14 -27.63
CA ILE A 354 -7.00 -1.75 -26.30
C ILE A 354 -6.57 -3.23 -26.40
N GLU A 355 -7.09 -3.99 -27.37
CA GLU A 355 -6.69 -5.39 -27.57
C GLU A 355 -5.25 -5.53 -28.11
N THR A 356 -4.80 -4.59 -28.95
CA THR A 356 -3.47 -4.64 -29.57
C THR A 356 -2.36 -4.25 -28.58
N ASP A 357 -2.63 -3.27 -27.71
CA ASP A 357 -1.70 -2.77 -26.69
C ASP A 357 -2.48 -2.50 -25.39
N PRO A 358 -2.71 -3.53 -24.55
CA PRO A 358 -3.49 -3.41 -23.33
C PRO A 358 -2.93 -2.32 -22.41
N PRO A 359 -3.71 -1.27 -22.08
CA PRO A 359 -3.21 -0.15 -21.31
C PRO A 359 -3.07 -0.50 -19.83
N SER A 360 -2.11 0.13 -19.17
CA SER A 360 -1.96 0.10 -17.70
C SER A 360 -3.07 0.88 -16.99
N LEU A 361 -3.72 1.82 -17.68
CA LEU A 361 -4.79 2.66 -17.16
C LEU A 361 -5.75 3.11 -18.26
N VAL A 362 -7.04 3.08 -17.99
CA VAL A 362 -8.08 3.62 -18.88
C VAL A 362 -8.69 4.86 -18.23
N ILE A 363 -8.78 5.96 -18.98
CA ILE A 363 -9.45 7.19 -18.54
C ILE A 363 -10.60 7.48 -19.50
N VAL A 364 -11.82 7.64 -18.98
CA VAL A 364 -13.03 7.94 -19.76
C VAL A 364 -13.76 9.15 -19.21
N ASP A 365 -14.49 9.88 -20.06
CA ASP A 365 -15.28 11.04 -19.64
C ASP A 365 -16.76 10.70 -19.44
N ALA A 366 -17.29 11.02 -18.27
CA ALA A 366 -18.71 10.86 -17.95
C ALA A 366 -19.64 11.66 -18.88
N GLN A 367 -19.15 12.75 -19.49
CA GLN A 367 -19.94 13.62 -20.36
C GLN A 367 -19.67 13.38 -21.85
N SER A 368 -19.10 12.23 -22.24
CA SER A 368 -18.85 11.91 -23.66
C SER A 368 -20.15 11.96 -24.48
N VAL A 369 -20.13 12.69 -25.58
CA VAL A 369 -21.33 13.05 -26.39
C VAL A 369 -22.05 11.83 -26.98
N ASP A 370 -21.35 10.72 -27.21
CA ASP A 370 -21.84 9.56 -27.98
C ASP A 370 -21.99 8.24 -27.19
N ASN A 371 -22.00 8.27 -25.84
CA ASN A 371 -21.98 7.08 -24.96
C ASN A 371 -20.73 6.18 -25.07
N ASP A 372 -19.70 6.60 -25.80
CA ASP A 372 -18.42 5.89 -25.99
C ASP A 372 -17.78 5.46 -24.66
N ALA A 373 -17.91 6.25 -23.59
CA ALA A 373 -17.33 5.93 -22.30
C ALA A 373 -17.85 4.60 -21.70
N LEU A 374 -19.15 4.33 -21.82
CA LEU A 374 -19.76 3.12 -21.29
C LEU A 374 -19.37 1.88 -22.10
N ASP A 375 -19.26 2.04 -23.42
CA ASP A 375 -18.83 0.98 -24.32
C ASP A 375 -17.35 0.65 -24.12
N VAL A 376 -16.48 1.65 -23.96
CA VAL A 376 -15.08 1.45 -23.55
C VAL A 376 -15.00 0.72 -22.21
N CYS A 377 -15.81 1.09 -21.22
CA CYS A 377 -15.85 0.37 -19.93
C CYS A 377 -16.25 -1.10 -20.08
N ARG A 378 -17.26 -1.39 -20.90
CA ARG A 378 -17.71 -2.77 -21.18
C ARG A 378 -16.66 -3.57 -21.92
N ILE A 379 -15.97 -2.95 -22.89
CA ILE A 379 -14.84 -3.56 -23.60
C ILE A 379 -13.78 -3.96 -22.60
N VAL A 380 -13.31 -3.02 -21.78
CA VAL A 380 -12.27 -3.25 -20.78
C VAL A 380 -12.69 -4.35 -19.81
N LYS A 381 -13.92 -4.31 -19.30
CA LYS A 381 -14.44 -5.39 -18.44
C LYS A 381 -14.66 -6.73 -19.14
N GLY A 382 -14.92 -6.72 -20.44
CA GLY A 382 -14.95 -7.94 -21.26
C GLY A 382 -13.58 -8.58 -21.44
N LEU A 383 -12.51 -7.79 -21.28
CA LEU A 383 -11.12 -8.25 -21.29
C LEU A 383 -10.65 -8.70 -19.90
N ASP A 384 -11.42 -8.46 -18.83
CA ASP A 384 -11.14 -9.01 -17.50
C ASP A 384 -11.27 -10.54 -17.56
N THR A 385 -10.14 -11.23 -17.66
CA THR A 385 -10.05 -12.70 -17.53
C THR A 385 -9.55 -13.06 -16.13
N GLN A 386 -9.62 -14.35 -15.75
CA GLN A 386 -8.96 -14.80 -14.51
C GLN A 386 -7.41 -14.61 -14.57
N GLU A 387 -6.85 -14.42 -15.77
CA GLU A 387 -5.42 -14.28 -16.06
C GLU A 387 -4.91 -12.82 -16.00
N ASN A 388 -5.77 -11.82 -16.25
CA ASN A 388 -5.36 -10.42 -16.34
C ASN A 388 -5.94 -9.58 -15.19
N PRO A 389 -5.18 -8.68 -14.54
CA PRO A 389 -5.75 -7.69 -13.64
C PRO A 389 -6.86 -6.91 -14.35
N SER A 390 -7.95 -6.63 -13.63
CA SER A 390 -8.90 -5.60 -14.06
C SER A 390 -8.13 -4.32 -14.35
N ILE A 391 -8.04 -3.93 -15.62
CA ILE A 391 -7.42 -2.67 -16.02
C ILE A 391 -8.19 -1.56 -15.25
N PRO A 392 -7.49 -0.71 -14.48
CA PRO A 392 -8.17 0.33 -13.72
C PRO A 392 -8.83 1.31 -14.68
N ILE A 393 -10.10 1.62 -14.38
CA ILE A 393 -10.90 2.60 -15.13
C ILE A 393 -11.08 3.84 -14.25
N VAL A 394 -10.58 4.97 -14.71
CA VAL A 394 -10.78 6.27 -14.10
C VAL A 394 -11.84 7.03 -14.87
N VAL A 395 -12.87 7.50 -14.17
CA VAL A 395 -13.93 8.31 -14.78
C VAL A 395 -13.69 9.78 -14.47
N VAL A 396 -13.57 10.60 -15.51
CA VAL A 396 -13.55 12.06 -15.40
C VAL A 396 -14.98 12.57 -15.31
N ALA A 397 -15.30 13.34 -14.28
CA ALA A 397 -16.66 13.83 -14.05
C ALA A 397 -16.67 15.15 -13.29
N GLU A 398 -17.81 15.84 -13.25
CA GLU A 398 -18.02 16.96 -12.33
C GLU A 398 -18.26 16.50 -10.89
N ARG A 399 -18.84 15.30 -10.69
CA ARG A 399 -19.11 14.66 -9.39
C ARG A 399 -19.20 13.13 -9.58
N GLU A 400 -18.91 12.32 -8.56
CA GLU A 400 -19.04 10.84 -8.65
C GLU A 400 -20.45 10.38 -9.09
N THR A 401 -21.50 11.13 -8.73
CA THR A 401 -22.90 10.74 -8.99
C THR A 401 -23.42 11.15 -10.37
N THR A 402 -22.66 11.88 -11.20
CA THR A 402 -23.17 12.37 -12.50
C THR A 402 -23.23 11.27 -13.57
N ALA A 403 -22.61 10.11 -13.35
CA ALA A 403 -22.65 8.96 -14.24
C ALA A 403 -22.92 7.66 -13.48
N PRO A 404 -24.18 7.42 -13.04
CA PRO A 404 -24.53 6.23 -12.27
C PRO A 404 -24.25 4.92 -13.02
N ASP A 405 -24.37 4.92 -14.35
CA ASP A 405 -24.10 3.73 -15.17
C ASP A 405 -22.61 3.38 -15.22
N LEU A 406 -21.72 4.39 -15.18
CA LEU A 406 -20.26 4.20 -15.16
C LEU A 406 -19.74 3.84 -13.76
N ALA A 407 -20.46 4.17 -12.69
CA ALA A 407 -20.02 3.96 -11.33
C ALA A 407 -19.74 2.48 -10.98
N ASN A 408 -20.42 1.55 -11.67
CA ASN A 408 -20.18 0.11 -11.50
C ASN A 408 -18.85 -0.37 -12.14
N PHE A 409 -18.31 0.41 -13.07
CA PHE A 409 -17.08 0.10 -13.80
C PHE A 409 -15.87 0.87 -13.26
N ALA A 410 -16.11 2.08 -12.74
CA ALA A 410 -15.10 2.98 -12.23
C ALA A 410 -14.30 2.34 -11.08
N THR A 411 -12.99 2.26 -11.28
CA THR A 411 -12.02 1.96 -10.22
C THR A 411 -11.75 3.20 -9.37
N ASP A 412 -11.74 4.37 -9.99
CA ASP A 412 -11.45 5.65 -9.35
C ASP A 412 -12.06 6.81 -10.19
N TRP A 413 -12.00 8.03 -9.69
CA TRP A 413 -12.59 9.22 -10.31
C TRP A 413 -11.60 10.39 -10.37
N LEU A 414 -11.68 11.15 -11.46
CA LEU A 414 -10.99 12.44 -11.61
C LEU A 414 -12.03 13.56 -11.65
N ILE A 415 -12.25 14.20 -10.49
CA ILE A 415 -13.35 15.18 -10.34
C ILE A 415 -12.92 16.60 -10.74
N ARG A 416 -13.62 17.16 -11.73
CA ARG A 416 -13.45 18.55 -12.20
C ARG A 416 -13.90 19.58 -11.14
N PRO A 417 -13.31 20.79 -11.14
CA PRO A 417 -12.10 21.18 -11.88
C PRO A 417 -10.84 20.58 -11.23
N PHE A 418 -9.78 20.41 -12.03
CA PHE A 418 -8.46 19.97 -11.54
C PHE A 418 -7.32 20.66 -12.30
N SER A 419 -6.17 20.83 -11.63
CA SER A 419 -4.96 21.36 -12.26
C SER A 419 -4.17 20.26 -13.00
N PRO A 420 -3.27 20.62 -13.92
CA PRO A 420 -2.36 19.67 -14.55
C PRO A 420 -1.49 18.90 -13.54
N GLN A 421 -1.05 19.55 -12.48
CA GLN A 421 -0.25 18.93 -11.41
C GLN A 421 -1.08 17.88 -10.66
N TYR A 422 -2.33 18.19 -10.31
CA TYR A 422 -3.21 17.23 -9.67
C TYR A 422 -3.46 16.02 -10.58
N ALA A 423 -3.79 16.25 -11.86
CA ALA A 423 -3.98 15.17 -12.83
C ALA A 423 -2.73 14.28 -12.94
N ARG A 424 -1.54 14.89 -13.02
CA ARG A 424 -0.24 14.18 -13.03
C ARG A 424 -0.02 13.33 -11.78
N THR A 425 -0.23 13.90 -10.58
CA THR A 425 -0.13 13.16 -9.31
C THR A 425 -1.08 11.96 -9.28
N ARG A 426 -2.33 12.15 -9.71
CA ARG A 426 -3.35 11.08 -9.72
C ARG A 426 -3.02 9.97 -10.71
N ILE A 427 -2.67 10.34 -11.95
CA ILE A 427 -2.26 9.39 -13.00
C ILE A 427 -1.10 8.53 -12.52
N ARG A 428 -0.08 9.16 -11.95
CA ARG A 428 1.07 8.45 -11.41
C ARG A 428 0.67 7.49 -10.29
N ALA A 429 -0.16 7.93 -9.34
CA ALA A 429 -0.62 7.08 -8.25
C ALA A 429 -1.38 5.85 -8.76
N TRP A 430 -2.23 5.98 -9.79
CA TRP A 430 -2.97 4.86 -10.37
C TRP A 430 -2.08 3.86 -11.11
N ILE A 431 -1.10 4.34 -11.88
CA ILE A 431 -0.16 3.48 -12.59
C ILE A 431 0.68 2.69 -11.59
N LEU A 432 1.28 3.36 -10.60
CA LEU A 432 2.10 2.71 -9.58
C LEU A 432 1.31 1.71 -8.72
N ARG A 433 0.01 1.92 -8.51
CA ARG A 433 -0.88 0.93 -7.86
C ARG A 433 -1.07 -0.34 -8.69
N SER A 434 -0.94 -0.24 -10.00
CA SER A 434 -1.23 -1.32 -10.95
C SER A 434 0.01 -2.17 -11.23
N ASP A 435 1.20 -1.56 -11.22
CA ASP A 435 2.49 -2.23 -11.51
C ASP A 435 3.11 -2.94 -10.30
N CYS A 436 2.62 -2.73 -9.08
CA CYS A 436 3.12 -3.44 -7.89
C CYS A 436 2.72 -4.94 -7.85
N ARG A 437 2.22 -5.55 -8.92
CA ARG A 437 1.85 -6.98 -8.95
C ARG A 437 3.02 -7.80 -9.48
N TRP A 438 3.61 -8.66 -8.64
CA TRP A 438 4.51 -9.73 -9.09
C TRP A 438 3.87 -10.51 -10.25
N ILE A 439 4.70 -11.11 -11.12
CA ILE A 439 4.20 -11.80 -12.33
C ILE A 439 3.34 -12.98 -11.88
N ARG A 440 2.03 -12.94 -12.20
CA ARG A 440 1.11 -14.05 -11.96
C ARG A 440 1.43 -15.19 -12.92
N ALA A 441 1.27 -16.43 -12.45
CA ALA A 441 1.34 -17.57 -13.34
C ALA A 441 0.22 -17.49 -14.39
N GLN A 442 0.54 -17.75 -15.64
CA GLN A 442 -0.48 -17.96 -16.67
C GLN A 442 -1.39 -19.13 -16.27
N ILE A 443 -2.64 -19.08 -16.69
CA ILE A 443 -3.53 -20.22 -16.52
C ILE A 443 -3.20 -21.25 -17.61
N PRO A 444 -3.05 -22.55 -17.29
CA PRO A 444 -2.83 -23.60 -18.29
C PRO A 444 -3.92 -23.61 -19.37
N ASP A 445 -3.55 -23.81 -20.65
CA ASP A 445 -4.50 -23.91 -21.77
C ASP A 445 -5.63 -24.94 -21.55
N ASN A 446 -5.35 -25.98 -20.76
CA ASN A 446 -6.28 -27.06 -20.41
C ASN A 446 -6.87 -26.93 -18.99
N GLU A 447 -6.97 -25.72 -18.44
CA GLU A 447 -7.36 -25.47 -17.04
C GLU A 447 -8.65 -26.17 -16.60
N GLU A 448 -9.74 -26.08 -17.38
CA GLU A 448 -11.00 -26.74 -17.02
C GLU A 448 -10.86 -28.28 -16.96
N GLY A 449 -10.05 -28.86 -17.85
CA GLY A 449 -9.72 -30.29 -17.82
C GLY A 449 -8.90 -30.65 -16.58
N ARG A 450 -7.92 -29.81 -16.23
CA ARG A 450 -7.06 -29.95 -15.05
C ARG A 450 -7.85 -29.85 -13.74
N LEU A 451 -8.72 -28.86 -13.61
CA LEU A 451 -9.60 -28.68 -12.46
C LEU A 451 -10.60 -29.83 -12.32
N ALA A 452 -11.17 -30.31 -13.43
CA ALA A 452 -12.02 -31.48 -13.42
C ALA A 452 -11.27 -32.75 -12.97
N ALA A 453 -10.01 -32.92 -13.40
CA ALA A 453 -9.16 -34.03 -12.97
C ALA A 453 -8.81 -33.95 -11.47
N LEU A 454 -8.44 -32.76 -10.98
CA LEU A 454 -8.20 -32.51 -9.56
C LEU A 454 -9.45 -32.78 -8.70
N THR A 455 -10.62 -32.30 -9.14
CA THR A 455 -11.90 -32.52 -8.44
C THR A 455 -12.26 -34.01 -8.35
N LYS A 456 -11.97 -34.80 -9.40
CA LYS A 456 -12.22 -36.25 -9.40
C LYS A 456 -11.43 -37.01 -8.34
N LEU A 457 -10.28 -36.49 -7.91
CA LEU A 457 -9.49 -37.11 -6.83
C LEU A 457 -10.18 -37.01 -5.46
N LYS A 458 -11.10 -36.05 -5.29
CA LYS A 458 -11.78 -35.76 -4.00
C LYS A 458 -10.80 -35.57 -2.84
N ILE A 459 -9.68 -34.92 -3.13
CA ILE A 459 -8.56 -34.75 -2.19
C ILE A 459 -8.48 -33.35 -1.58
N LEU A 460 -9.05 -32.33 -2.24
CA LEU A 460 -9.10 -30.97 -1.70
C LEU A 460 -9.91 -30.94 -0.41
N ASP A 461 -9.48 -30.13 0.56
CA ASP A 461 -10.10 -29.94 1.88
C ASP A 461 -10.23 -31.21 2.73
N THR A 462 -9.46 -32.25 2.41
CA THR A 462 -9.38 -33.47 3.24
C THR A 462 -8.30 -33.33 4.32
N ASP A 463 -8.44 -34.11 5.41
CA ASP A 463 -7.46 -34.12 6.48
C ASP A 463 -6.04 -34.51 5.99
N PRO A 464 -4.99 -34.09 6.72
CA PRO A 464 -3.62 -34.53 6.44
C PRO A 464 -3.52 -36.07 6.47
N GLU A 465 -2.80 -36.64 5.50
CA GLU A 465 -2.59 -38.08 5.45
C GLU A 465 -1.10 -38.40 5.51
N GLU A 466 -0.73 -39.30 6.42
CA GLU A 466 0.65 -39.70 6.72
C GLU A 466 1.43 -40.15 5.47
N ARG A 467 0.76 -40.71 4.46
CA ARG A 467 1.41 -41.11 3.19
C ARG A 467 2.02 -39.94 2.42
N TYR A 468 1.39 -38.75 2.44
CA TYR A 468 1.94 -37.56 1.80
C TYR A 468 2.96 -36.86 2.72
N ASP A 469 2.65 -36.76 4.02
CA ASP A 469 3.56 -36.18 5.03
C ASP A 469 4.88 -36.90 5.14
N ARG A 470 4.87 -38.23 4.99
CA ARG A 470 6.11 -39.02 4.94
C ARG A 470 6.98 -38.62 3.77
N ILE A 471 6.40 -38.43 2.58
CA ILE A 471 7.17 -38.05 1.38
C ILE A 471 7.71 -36.63 1.54
N ALA A 472 6.90 -35.69 2.03
CA ALA A 472 7.33 -34.31 2.27
C ALA A 472 8.44 -34.24 3.34
N ARG A 473 8.36 -35.00 4.44
CA ARG A 473 9.45 -35.10 5.43
C ARG A 473 10.73 -35.64 4.83
N ILE A 474 10.65 -36.76 4.09
CA ILE A 474 11.83 -37.33 3.40
C ILE A 474 12.45 -36.31 2.45
N ALA A 475 11.62 -35.53 1.74
CA ALA A 475 12.08 -34.47 0.86
C ALA A 475 12.75 -33.32 1.63
N SER A 476 12.17 -32.87 2.74
CA SER A 476 12.77 -31.84 3.61
C SER A 476 14.14 -32.27 4.12
N ASP A 477 14.22 -33.49 4.68
CA ASP A 477 15.43 -34.02 5.31
C ASP A 477 16.52 -34.32 4.28
N SER A 478 16.18 -34.94 3.15
CA SER A 478 17.17 -35.34 2.12
C SER A 478 17.79 -34.15 1.40
N PHE A 479 17.08 -33.02 1.35
CA PHE A 479 17.54 -31.79 0.69
C PHE A 479 18.05 -30.74 1.69
N GLU A 480 17.92 -31.01 2.99
CA GLU A 480 18.28 -30.11 4.10
C GLU A 480 17.63 -28.73 3.93
N VAL A 481 16.35 -28.71 3.56
CA VAL A 481 15.54 -27.50 3.42
C VAL A 481 14.54 -27.41 4.57
N PRO A 482 14.21 -26.19 5.04
CA PRO A 482 13.27 -26.02 6.14
C PRO A 482 11.81 -26.29 5.74
N ILE A 483 11.48 -26.19 4.45
CA ILE A 483 10.11 -26.28 3.94
C ILE A 483 10.03 -27.26 2.77
N ALA A 484 9.07 -28.19 2.85
CA ALA A 484 8.71 -29.10 1.76
C ALA A 484 7.20 -29.34 1.74
N LEU A 485 6.57 -29.20 0.57
CA LEU A 485 5.11 -29.22 0.44
C LEU A 485 4.65 -30.18 -0.67
N VAL A 486 3.53 -30.86 -0.45
CA VAL A 486 2.70 -31.42 -1.52
C VAL A 486 1.55 -30.46 -1.76
N SER A 487 1.64 -29.72 -2.85
CA SER A 487 0.80 -28.58 -3.17
C SER A 487 -0.10 -28.90 -4.36
N LEU A 488 -1.40 -28.64 -4.26
CA LEU A 488 -2.37 -28.78 -5.34
C LEU A 488 -2.91 -27.40 -5.73
N ILE A 489 -2.99 -27.13 -7.04
CA ILE A 489 -3.43 -25.83 -7.54
C ILE A 489 -4.92 -25.90 -7.87
N ASP A 490 -5.75 -25.22 -7.08
CA ASP A 490 -7.19 -25.09 -7.32
C ASP A 490 -7.47 -23.83 -8.18
N ARG A 491 -8.74 -23.47 -8.39
CA ARG A 491 -9.12 -22.32 -9.23
C ARG A 491 -8.52 -21.01 -8.73
N ASP A 492 -8.69 -20.72 -7.44
CA ASP A 492 -8.34 -19.44 -6.79
C ASP A 492 -7.26 -19.57 -5.69
N ARG A 493 -6.87 -20.80 -5.32
CA ARG A 493 -5.90 -21.08 -4.25
C ARG A 493 -4.87 -22.16 -4.62
N GLN A 494 -3.76 -22.16 -3.88
CA GLN A 494 -2.84 -23.27 -3.73
C GLN A 494 -3.15 -23.95 -2.40
N TRP A 495 -3.60 -25.21 -2.42
CA TRP A 495 -3.96 -25.97 -1.23
C TRP A 495 -2.90 -27.03 -0.91
N PHE A 496 -2.53 -27.19 0.37
CA PHE A 496 -1.42 -28.05 0.77
C PHE A 496 -1.96 -29.38 1.31
N LYS A 497 -1.75 -30.46 0.56
CA LYS A 497 -2.06 -31.82 1.04
C LYS A 497 -1.08 -32.28 2.11
N SER A 498 0.15 -31.78 2.04
CA SER A 498 1.18 -31.98 3.04
C SER A 498 2.00 -30.71 3.18
N CYS A 499 2.31 -30.35 4.43
CA CYS A 499 2.94 -29.09 4.76
C CYS A 499 4.01 -29.29 5.85
N ILE A 500 5.29 -29.34 5.46
CA ILE A 500 6.42 -29.34 6.38
C ILE A 500 7.04 -27.94 6.40
N GLY A 501 7.16 -27.34 7.59
CA GLY A 501 7.89 -26.08 7.79
C GLY A 501 7.07 -24.79 7.69
N LEU A 502 5.75 -24.86 7.46
CA LEU A 502 4.86 -23.69 7.46
C LEU A 502 3.65 -23.93 8.39
N ASN A 503 3.10 -22.85 8.95
CA ASN A 503 1.91 -22.86 9.82
C ASN A 503 0.63 -22.44 9.06
N VAL A 504 0.52 -22.77 7.79
CA VAL A 504 -0.66 -22.50 6.95
C VAL A 504 -0.94 -23.71 6.06
N ASN A 505 -2.20 -23.89 5.67
CA ASN A 505 -2.64 -25.04 4.87
C ASN A 505 -2.96 -24.67 3.41
N GLU A 506 -2.98 -23.38 3.09
CA GLU A 506 -3.21 -22.87 1.75
C GLU A 506 -2.68 -21.44 1.59
N THR A 507 -2.54 -21.01 0.35
CA THR A 507 -2.27 -19.62 -0.04
C THR A 507 -3.11 -19.23 -1.26
N PRO A 508 -3.38 -17.94 -1.49
CA PRO A 508 -3.92 -17.48 -2.77
C PRO A 508 -3.10 -18.00 -3.96
N ARG A 509 -3.77 -18.37 -5.05
CA ARG A 509 -3.09 -18.89 -6.25
C ARG A 509 -2.22 -17.84 -6.92
N ASP A 510 -2.61 -16.57 -6.86
CA ASP A 510 -1.90 -15.52 -7.57
C ASP A 510 -0.50 -15.25 -6.99
N MET A 511 -0.25 -15.51 -5.71
CA MET A 511 1.09 -15.46 -5.09
C MET A 511 1.87 -16.79 -5.14
N ALA A 512 1.27 -17.88 -5.63
CA ALA A 512 1.85 -19.22 -5.61
C ALA A 512 2.97 -19.42 -6.64
N ILE A 513 4.22 -19.62 -6.19
CA ILE A 513 5.32 -20.04 -7.09
C ILE A 513 5.01 -21.39 -7.76
N CYS A 514 4.27 -22.27 -7.06
CA CYS A 514 3.82 -23.55 -7.60
C CYS A 514 2.90 -23.40 -8.81
N ALA A 515 2.16 -22.30 -8.94
CA ALA A 515 1.31 -22.05 -10.10
C ALA A 515 2.13 -21.84 -11.38
N HIS A 516 3.36 -21.34 -11.29
CA HIS A 516 4.28 -21.27 -12.44
C HIS A 516 4.87 -22.63 -12.78
N ALA A 517 5.14 -23.45 -11.76
CA ALA A 517 5.74 -24.77 -11.97
C ALA A 517 4.79 -25.74 -12.70
N ILE A 518 3.47 -25.63 -12.53
CA ILE A 518 2.53 -26.52 -13.23
C ILE A 518 2.44 -26.26 -14.75
N LEU A 519 2.96 -25.14 -15.22
CA LEU A 519 3.05 -24.79 -16.65
C LEU A 519 4.28 -25.42 -17.33
N GLU A 520 5.24 -25.90 -16.54
CA GLU A 520 6.49 -26.45 -17.03
C GLU A 520 6.41 -27.97 -17.20
N ASP A 521 6.98 -28.49 -18.29
CA ASP A 521 7.12 -29.94 -18.47
C ASP A 521 8.23 -30.57 -17.62
N ARG A 522 9.10 -29.73 -17.05
CA ARG A 522 10.27 -30.11 -16.25
C ARG A 522 10.17 -29.49 -14.86
N LEU A 523 11.11 -29.87 -13.98
CA LEU A 523 11.24 -29.23 -12.68
C LEU A 523 11.51 -27.73 -12.87
N LEU A 524 10.74 -26.88 -12.19
CA LEU A 524 11.04 -25.46 -12.07
C LEU A 524 12.03 -25.29 -10.90
N ILE A 525 13.25 -24.83 -11.20
CA ILE A 525 14.28 -24.57 -10.19
C ILE A 525 14.67 -23.10 -10.27
N VAL A 526 14.50 -22.40 -9.15
CA VAL A 526 14.84 -20.98 -8.98
C VAL A 526 15.90 -20.88 -7.89
N PRO A 527 17.18 -20.70 -8.28
CA PRO A 527 18.29 -20.68 -7.32
C PRO A 527 18.23 -19.53 -6.31
N ASP A 528 17.81 -18.35 -6.80
CA ASP A 528 17.55 -17.16 -5.98
C ASP A 528 16.28 -16.45 -6.49
N THR A 529 15.17 -16.57 -5.78
CA THR A 529 13.89 -15.92 -6.14
C THR A 529 13.94 -14.41 -6.03
N PHE A 530 14.88 -13.85 -5.26
CA PHE A 530 15.07 -12.39 -5.18
C PHE A 530 15.74 -11.81 -6.44
N LEU A 531 16.43 -12.65 -7.21
CA LEU A 531 17.06 -12.26 -8.48
C LEU A 531 16.24 -12.70 -9.70
N ASP A 532 15.15 -13.44 -9.49
CA ASP A 532 14.27 -13.90 -10.56
C ASP A 532 13.17 -12.85 -10.81
N PRO A 533 13.11 -12.23 -12.01
CA PRO A 533 12.16 -11.15 -12.31
C PRO A 533 10.68 -11.53 -12.11
N ARG A 534 10.35 -12.83 -12.13
CA ARG A 534 8.99 -13.31 -11.89
C ARG A 534 8.58 -13.19 -10.42
N PHE A 535 9.56 -13.26 -9.52
CA PHE A 535 9.31 -13.49 -8.09
C PHE A 535 9.93 -12.43 -7.17
N ALA A 536 10.81 -11.56 -7.66
CA ALA A 536 11.56 -10.60 -6.85
C ALA A 536 10.66 -9.77 -5.92
N ASP A 537 9.48 -9.38 -6.40
CA ASP A 537 8.50 -8.57 -5.67
C ASP A 537 7.34 -9.40 -5.05
N ASN A 538 7.37 -10.73 -5.20
CA ASN A 538 6.33 -11.61 -4.65
C ASN A 538 6.36 -11.56 -3.11
N PRO A 539 5.22 -11.46 -2.41
CA PRO A 539 5.16 -11.37 -0.96
C PRO A 539 5.84 -12.54 -0.30
N LEU A 540 5.78 -13.74 -0.87
CA LEU A 540 6.49 -14.93 -0.39
C LEU A 540 8.02 -14.76 -0.36
N VAL A 541 8.56 -13.91 -1.22
CA VAL A 541 10.00 -13.61 -1.34
C VAL A 541 10.41 -12.42 -0.47
N THR A 542 9.64 -11.34 -0.50
CA THR A 542 9.97 -10.08 0.20
C THR A 542 9.60 -10.08 1.69
N GLY A 543 8.59 -10.85 2.10
CA GLY A 543 8.21 -11.05 3.51
C GLY A 543 8.27 -12.53 3.95
N GLU A 544 7.83 -12.88 5.16
CA GLU A 544 7.84 -14.25 5.74
C GLU A 544 7.11 -15.38 4.96
N PRO A 545 7.78 -16.37 4.35
CA PRO A 545 8.98 -17.01 4.91
C PRO A 545 10.30 -16.58 4.26
N ARG A 546 10.28 -15.48 3.50
CA ARG A 546 11.39 -14.89 2.76
C ARG A 546 12.02 -15.90 1.82
N ILE A 547 11.19 -16.51 0.97
CA ILE A 547 11.64 -17.51 0.01
C ILE A 547 12.78 -16.91 -0.80
N ARG A 548 13.95 -17.53 -0.72
CA ARG A 548 15.11 -17.27 -1.56
C ARG A 548 15.37 -18.41 -2.52
N PHE A 549 14.94 -19.63 -2.22
CA PHE A 549 15.11 -20.77 -3.11
C PHE A 549 13.80 -21.51 -3.29
N TYR A 550 13.52 -21.92 -4.53
CA TYR A 550 12.38 -22.76 -4.88
C TYR A 550 12.81 -23.87 -5.86
N ALA A 551 12.38 -25.10 -5.59
CA ALA A 551 12.42 -26.17 -6.58
C ALA A 551 11.11 -26.97 -6.54
N GLY A 552 10.36 -26.97 -7.64
CA GLY A 552 9.08 -27.66 -7.77
C GLY A 552 9.12 -28.76 -8.82
N CYS A 553 8.74 -29.98 -8.44
CA CYS A 553 8.43 -31.07 -9.36
C CYS A 553 6.93 -31.05 -9.68
N PRO A 554 6.52 -30.81 -10.94
CA PRO A 554 5.13 -30.91 -11.34
C PRO A 554 4.58 -32.33 -11.10
N LEU A 555 3.35 -32.43 -10.60
CA LEU A 555 2.65 -33.70 -10.32
C LEU A 555 1.61 -33.95 -11.39
N ARG A 556 1.80 -35.03 -12.16
CA ARG A 556 1.01 -35.36 -13.34
C ARG A 556 0.12 -36.57 -13.11
N LEU A 557 -1.12 -36.46 -13.55
CA LEU A 557 -2.06 -37.56 -13.60
C LEU A 557 -1.92 -38.36 -14.91
N PRO A 558 -2.42 -39.62 -14.97
CA PRO A 558 -2.33 -40.47 -16.16
C PRO A 558 -2.99 -39.90 -17.42
N ASP A 559 -3.95 -38.99 -17.25
CA ASP A 559 -4.61 -38.26 -18.35
C ASP A 559 -3.77 -37.08 -18.88
N GLY A 560 -2.56 -36.87 -18.33
CA GLY A 560 -1.62 -35.84 -18.72
C GLY A 560 -1.76 -34.53 -17.94
N ASN A 561 -2.84 -34.35 -17.18
CA ASN A 561 -3.11 -33.12 -16.43
C ASN A 561 -2.11 -32.95 -15.27
N VAL A 562 -1.49 -31.78 -15.17
CA VAL A 562 -0.59 -31.41 -14.07
C VAL A 562 -1.41 -30.69 -13.01
N ILE A 563 -1.58 -31.27 -11.83
CA ILE A 563 -2.54 -30.75 -10.83
C ILE A 563 -1.87 -29.98 -9.68
N GLY A 564 -0.55 -30.06 -9.57
CA GLY A 564 0.17 -29.59 -8.39
C GLY A 564 1.66 -29.80 -8.48
N THR A 565 2.34 -29.69 -7.33
CA THR A 565 3.78 -29.86 -7.19
C THR A 565 4.16 -30.59 -5.91
N LEU A 566 5.27 -31.34 -5.95
CA LEU A 566 6.11 -31.55 -4.78
C LEU A 566 7.20 -30.47 -4.81
N CYS A 567 7.20 -29.54 -3.86
CA CYS A 567 8.15 -28.43 -3.87
C CYS A 567 9.01 -28.32 -2.61
N LEU A 568 10.21 -27.79 -2.81
CA LEU A 568 11.22 -27.51 -1.80
C LEU A 568 11.45 -26.00 -1.73
N ILE A 569 11.50 -25.46 -0.52
CA ILE A 569 11.59 -24.01 -0.29
C ILE A 569 12.64 -23.73 0.78
N ASP A 570 13.45 -22.68 0.58
CA ASP A 570 14.36 -22.17 1.60
C ASP A 570 14.42 -20.64 1.59
N SER A 571 14.73 -20.07 2.75
CA SER A 571 15.08 -18.67 2.99
C SER A 571 16.51 -18.29 2.57
N ARG A 572 17.29 -19.24 2.05
CA ARG A 572 18.63 -19.02 1.50
C ARG A 572 18.71 -19.48 0.05
N PRO A 573 19.46 -18.78 -0.83
CA PRO A 573 19.70 -19.24 -2.19
C PRO A 573 20.37 -20.61 -2.22
N ARG A 574 20.01 -21.46 -3.18
CA ARG A 574 20.60 -22.81 -3.35
C ARG A 574 20.73 -23.21 -4.81
N GLN A 575 21.59 -24.18 -5.07
CA GLN A 575 21.64 -24.89 -6.35
C GLN A 575 21.45 -26.38 -6.12
N LEU A 576 20.81 -27.06 -7.08
CA LEU A 576 20.65 -28.51 -7.08
C LEU A 576 21.56 -29.12 -8.15
N ASP A 577 22.29 -30.16 -7.78
CA ASP A 577 23.04 -30.97 -8.74
C ASP A 577 22.14 -32.01 -9.42
N GLY A 578 22.68 -32.69 -10.44
CA GLY A 578 21.92 -33.68 -11.21
C GLY A 578 21.40 -34.86 -10.37
N ARG A 579 22.07 -35.22 -9.27
CA ARG A 579 21.61 -36.31 -8.38
C ARG A 579 20.40 -35.86 -7.57
N LYS A 580 20.47 -34.66 -6.98
CA LYS A 580 19.35 -34.05 -6.24
C LYS A 580 18.13 -33.81 -7.13
N ILE A 581 18.34 -33.36 -8.37
CA ILE A 581 17.26 -33.20 -9.35
C ILE A 581 16.55 -34.53 -9.64
N ASN A 582 17.31 -35.62 -9.81
CA ASN A 582 16.72 -36.94 -10.03
C ASN A 582 15.96 -37.46 -8.81
N LEU A 583 16.51 -37.28 -7.60
CA LEU A 583 15.84 -37.64 -6.36
C LEU A 583 14.50 -36.91 -6.20
N LEU A 584 14.45 -35.60 -6.47
CA LEU A 584 13.21 -34.82 -6.37
C LEU A 584 12.14 -35.34 -7.36
N ARG A 585 12.58 -35.73 -8.56
CA ARG A 585 11.69 -36.35 -9.55
C ARG A 585 11.15 -37.71 -9.08
N ASP A 586 11.99 -38.55 -8.48
CA ASP A 586 11.57 -39.86 -7.99
C ASP A 586 10.59 -39.72 -6.81
N LEU A 587 10.81 -38.76 -5.91
CA LEU A 587 9.85 -38.43 -4.85
C LEU A 587 8.53 -37.89 -5.43
N GLY A 588 8.58 -37.05 -6.47
CA GLY A 588 7.38 -36.58 -7.18
C GLY A 588 6.54 -37.74 -7.73
N LYS A 589 7.17 -38.74 -8.35
CA LYS A 589 6.49 -39.95 -8.84
C LYS A 589 5.85 -40.79 -7.74
N LEU A 590 6.44 -40.80 -6.53
CA LEU A 590 5.81 -41.44 -5.38
C LEU A 590 4.52 -40.71 -4.98
N VAL A 591 4.53 -39.38 -4.98
CA VAL A 591 3.31 -38.59 -4.74
C VAL A 591 2.25 -38.88 -5.81
N GLU A 592 2.62 -38.91 -7.10
CA GLU A 592 1.71 -39.27 -8.20
C GLU A 592 1.09 -40.66 -7.98
N THR A 593 1.88 -41.63 -7.53
CA THR A 593 1.39 -42.99 -7.23
C THR A 593 0.39 -42.98 -6.08
N GLU A 594 0.63 -42.19 -5.03
CA GLU A 594 -0.31 -42.08 -3.90
C GLU A 594 -1.61 -41.37 -4.28
N LEU A 595 -1.55 -40.34 -5.14
CA LEU A 595 -2.74 -39.66 -5.68
C LEU A 595 -3.70 -40.62 -6.40
N LEU A 596 -3.17 -41.68 -7.03
CA LEU A 596 -3.98 -42.67 -7.75
C LEU A 596 -4.64 -43.73 -6.85
N ARG A 597 -4.23 -43.85 -5.59
CA ARG A 597 -4.76 -44.88 -4.68
C ARG A 597 -6.11 -44.51 -4.06
N GLY A 598 -6.62 -43.30 -4.30
CA GLY A 598 -7.85 -42.78 -3.69
C GLY A 598 -7.71 -42.56 -2.17
N PRO A 599 -8.71 -41.96 -1.49
CA PRO A 599 -8.72 -41.84 -0.04
C PRO A 599 -8.77 -43.22 0.61
N VAL A 600 -8.00 -43.42 1.69
CA VAL A 600 -8.09 -44.64 2.50
C VAL A 600 -9.47 -44.63 3.17
N PRO A 601 -10.29 -45.70 3.06
CA PRO A 601 -11.52 -45.78 3.83
C PRO A 601 -11.20 -45.80 5.34
N ASP A 602 -11.91 -44.97 6.11
CA ASP A 602 -11.84 -44.96 7.58
C ASP A 602 -12.09 -46.33 8.22
#